data_AF-A0A9P4DR00-F1
#
_entry.id   AF-A0A9P4DR00-F1
#
_cell.length_a   1.000
_cell.length_b   1.000
_cell.length_c   1.000
_cell.angle_alpha   90.00
_cell.angle_beta   90.00
_cell.angle_gamma   90.00
#
_symmetry.space_group_name_H-M   'P 1'
#
loop_
_entity.id
_entity.type
_entity.pdbx_description
1 polymer ?
#
loop_
_entity_poly.entity_id
_entity_poly.type
_entity_poly.pdbx_seq_one_letter_code
_entity_poly.pdbx_strand_id
1 'polypeptide(L)'
;MFRNPLYFFSFIGGMGWRALRKPSLSPSLRHWHSVFYYPAIIRREQERLISLFGNAYRDYCRTGPSFIPSLSLLKPAPATYSVNPATFTHNIFDALWFIGIFEFISGLHDAGILPVWFFIP
;
A
#
# COMPACT_ATOMS: atom_id res chain seq x y z
N MET A 1 8.69 -12.89 6.03
CA MET A 1 9.13 -11.47 6.08
C MET A 1 9.64 -11.02 4.72
N PHE A 2 9.60 -9.72 4.40
CA PHE A 2 10.12 -9.13 3.15
C PHE A 2 10.36 -7.62 3.34
N ARG A 3 11.19 -7.00 2.49
CA ARG A 3 11.73 -5.64 2.74
C ARG A 3 10.76 -4.49 2.51
N ASN A 4 9.84 -4.65 1.57
CA ASN A 4 8.98 -3.56 1.09
C ASN A 4 7.48 -3.87 1.32
N PRO A 5 7.03 -4.10 2.58
CA PRO A 5 5.64 -4.47 2.88
C PRO A 5 4.63 -3.42 2.47
N LEU A 6 4.95 -2.14 2.66
CA LEU A 6 4.09 -1.03 2.25
C LEU A 6 3.72 -1.14 0.76
N TYR A 7 4.71 -1.28 -0.12
CA TYR A 7 4.48 -1.32 -1.57
C TYR A 7 3.67 -2.55 -2.01
N PHE A 8 3.89 -3.71 -1.37
CA PHE A 8 3.13 -4.92 -1.65
C PHE A 8 1.67 -4.80 -1.23
N PHE A 9 1.38 -4.28 -0.04
CA PHE A 9 0.00 -4.08 0.41
C PHE A 9 -0.69 -2.95 -0.36
N SER A 10 0.03 -1.90 -0.77
CA SER A 10 -0.50 -0.90 -1.70
C SER A 10 -0.85 -1.50 -3.07
N PHE A 11 -0.04 -2.44 -3.58
CA PHE A 11 -0.37 -3.19 -4.79
C PHE A 11 -1.64 -4.04 -4.62
N ILE A 12 -1.74 -4.80 -3.53
CA ILE A 12 -2.95 -5.60 -3.22
C ILE A 12 -4.17 -4.69 -3.04
N GLY A 13 -4.05 -3.58 -2.32
CA GLY A 13 -5.13 -2.62 -2.11
C GLY A 13 -5.64 -2.05 -3.44
N GLY A 14 -4.72 -1.72 -4.35
CA GLY A 14 -5.07 -1.33 -5.73
C GLY A 14 -5.82 -2.42 -6.50
N MET A 15 -5.44 -3.69 -6.32
CA MET A 15 -6.17 -4.82 -6.90
C MET A 15 -7.55 -5.03 -6.26
N GLY A 16 -7.65 -4.94 -4.94
CA GLY A 16 -8.90 -5.11 -4.18
C GLY A 16 -9.94 -4.05 -4.53
N TRP A 17 -9.54 -2.79 -4.63
CA TRP A 17 -10.40 -1.69 -5.07
C TRP A 17 -10.98 -1.91 -6.49
N ARG A 18 -10.24 -2.60 -7.37
CA ARG A 18 -10.76 -3.00 -8.68
C ARG A 18 -11.76 -4.15 -8.57
N ALA A 19 -11.50 -5.14 -7.72
CA ALA A 19 -12.39 -6.29 -7.54
C ALA A 19 -13.77 -5.89 -6.98
N LEU A 20 -13.84 -4.80 -6.22
CA LEU A 20 -15.10 -4.23 -5.71
C LEU A 20 -15.93 -3.50 -6.79
N ARG A 21 -15.35 -3.18 -7.95
CA ARG A 21 -16.09 -2.59 -9.08
C ARG A 21 -16.55 -3.67 -10.05
N LYS A 22 -17.63 -3.37 -10.80
CA LYS A 22 -18.14 -4.24 -11.88
C LYS A 22 -16.97 -4.69 -12.79
N PRO A 23 -16.97 -5.94 -13.27
CA PRO A 23 -15.88 -6.47 -14.07
C PRO A 23 -15.81 -5.77 -15.43
N SER A 24 -15.12 -4.62 -15.48
CA SER A 24 -14.80 -3.96 -16.74
C SER A 24 -13.49 -4.54 -17.28
N LEU A 25 -13.50 -4.84 -18.58
CA LEU A 25 -12.45 -5.60 -19.28
C LEU A 25 -11.12 -4.83 -19.43
N SER A 26 -11.07 -3.57 -18.98
CA SER A 26 -9.88 -2.75 -19.14
C SER A 26 -8.87 -3.08 -18.02
N PRO A 27 -7.69 -3.67 -18.32
CA PRO A 27 -6.60 -3.72 -17.36
C PRO A 27 -6.19 -2.28 -17.07
N SER A 28 -6.78 -1.70 -16.04
CA SER A 28 -6.62 -0.28 -15.73
C SER A 28 -5.12 0.08 -15.72
N LEU A 29 -4.77 1.10 -16.50
CA LEU A 29 -3.43 1.70 -16.65
C LEU A 29 -2.64 1.80 -15.32
N ARG A 30 -3.35 1.92 -14.18
CA ARG A 30 -2.83 1.86 -12.81
C ARG A 30 -2.07 0.58 -12.44
N HIS A 31 -2.49 -0.59 -12.92
CA HIS A 31 -1.81 -1.87 -12.60
C HIS A 31 -0.46 -1.96 -13.31
N TRP A 32 -0.42 -1.57 -14.58
CA TRP A 32 0.83 -1.39 -15.33
C TRP A 32 1.72 -0.37 -14.62
N HIS A 33 1.16 0.79 -14.26
CA HIS A 33 1.92 1.79 -13.50
C HIS A 33 2.58 1.20 -12.25
N SER A 34 1.86 0.45 -11.40
CA SER A 34 2.48 -0.15 -10.20
C SER A 34 3.60 -1.15 -10.50
N VAL A 35 3.48 -1.97 -11.55
CA VAL A 35 4.49 -2.98 -11.92
C VAL A 35 5.78 -2.33 -12.43
N PHE A 36 5.69 -1.22 -13.16
CA PHE A 36 6.88 -0.53 -13.70
C PHE A 36 7.44 0.54 -12.75
N TYR A 37 6.57 1.20 -11.98
CA TYR A 37 6.93 2.32 -11.11
C TYR A 37 7.56 1.84 -9.79
N TYR A 38 7.01 0.81 -9.15
CA TYR A 38 7.50 0.35 -7.85
C TYR A 38 8.94 -0.17 -7.87
N PRO A 39 9.39 -0.95 -8.87
CA PRO A 39 10.80 -1.35 -8.95
C PRO A 39 11.74 -0.16 -9.04
N ALA A 40 11.37 0.90 -9.78
CA ALA A 40 12.18 2.11 -9.91
C ALA A 40 12.29 2.89 -8.59
N ILE A 41 11.16 3.06 -7.87
CA ILE A 41 11.18 3.71 -6.55
C ILE A 41 11.96 2.88 -5.54
N ILE A 42 11.71 1.57 -5.47
CA ILE A 42 12.38 0.69 -4.51
C ILE A 42 13.89 0.72 -4.70
N ARG A 43 14.38 0.81 -5.95
CA ARG A 43 15.81 0.97 -6.24
C ARG A 43 16.37 2.29 -5.72
N ARG A 44 15.70 3.42 -5.99
CA ARG A 44 16.11 4.74 -5.49
C ARG A 44 16.12 4.79 -3.96
N GLU A 45 15.11 4.20 -3.33
CA GLU A 45 15.03 4.10 -1.88
C GLU A 45 16.15 3.22 -1.32
N GLN A 46 16.45 2.09 -1.98
CA GLN A 46 17.58 1.23 -1.61
C GLN A 46 18.92 1.95 -1.73
N GLU A 47 19.15 2.72 -2.79
CA GLU A 47 20.37 3.53 -2.95
C GLU A 47 20.51 4.55 -1.82
N ARG A 48 19.41 5.23 -1.46
CA ARG A 48 19.37 6.15 -0.32
C ARG A 48 19.61 5.45 1.01
N LEU A 49 19.04 4.27 1.23
CA LEU A 49 19.25 3.51 2.46
C LEU A 49 20.68 2.97 2.55
N ILE A 50 21.29 2.59 1.42
CA ILE A 50 22.71 2.23 1.36
C ILE A 50 23.58 3.45 1.69
N SER A 51 23.24 4.66 1.22
CA SER A 51 24.03 5.85 1.56
C SER A 51 23.92 6.25 3.03
N LEU A 52 22.76 6.03 3.65
CA LEU A 52 22.53 6.34 5.07
C LEU A 52 23.10 5.29 6.03
N PHE A 53 22.99 4.00 5.70
CA PHE A 53 23.27 2.90 6.63
C PHE A 53 24.40 1.96 6.18
N GLY A 54 24.95 2.14 4.97
CA GLY A 54 26.10 1.40 4.47
C GLY A 54 25.94 -0.13 4.54
N ASN A 55 26.92 -0.78 5.16
CA ASN A 55 26.97 -2.25 5.26
C ASN A 55 25.81 -2.85 6.06
N ALA A 56 25.30 -2.15 7.07
CA ALA A 56 24.17 -2.63 7.87
C ALA A 56 22.92 -2.89 7.00
N TYR A 57 22.66 -2.00 6.04
CA TYR A 57 21.55 -2.19 5.10
C TYR A 57 21.86 -3.25 4.03
N ARG A 58 23.12 -3.38 3.60
CA ARG A 58 23.54 -4.46 2.68
C ARG A 58 23.32 -5.83 3.30
N ASP A 59 23.63 -6.00 4.58
CA ASP A 59 23.38 -7.25 5.30
C ASP A 59 21.90 -7.49 5.50
N TYR A 60 21.11 -6.46 5.80
CA TYR A 60 19.64 -6.56 5.82
C TYR A 60 19.06 -6.99 4.46
N CYS A 61 19.63 -6.53 3.35
CA CYS A 61 19.22 -6.96 2.01
C CYS A 61 19.43 -8.46 1.75
N ARG A 62 20.23 -9.16 2.57
CA ARG A 62 20.43 -10.61 2.47
C ARG A 62 19.40 -11.41 3.26
N THR A 63 18.65 -10.80 4.17
CA THR A 63 17.75 -11.53 5.09
C THR A 63 16.42 -11.95 4.47
N GLY A 64 16.10 -11.51 3.26
CA GLY A 64 14.82 -11.87 2.63
C GLY A 64 14.61 -11.28 1.23
N PRO A 65 13.44 -11.52 0.63
CA PRO A 65 13.08 -10.97 -0.67
C PRO A 65 12.71 -9.48 -0.63
N SER A 66 12.75 -8.83 -1.80
CA SER A 66 12.48 -7.39 -1.92
C SER A 66 11.00 -7.06 -1.80
N PHE A 67 10.13 -7.69 -2.61
CA PHE A 67 8.73 -7.30 -2.78
C PHE A 67 7.72 -8.42 -2.44
N ILE A 68 7.99 -9.65 -2.85
CA ILE A 68 7.08 -10.79 -2.60
C ILE A 68 7.33 -11.34 -1.19
N PRO A 69 6.29 -11.56 -0.36
CA PRO A 69 6.46 -12.14 0.96
C PRO A 69 7.00 -13.56 0.87
N SER A 70 8.07 -13.83 1.61
CA SER A 70 8.48 -15.20 1.91
C SER A 70 7.75 -15.68 3.17
N LEU A 71 6.93 -16.73 3.01
CA LEU A 71 6.24 -17.39 4.12
C LEU A 71 7.23 -18.15 5.01
N SER A 72 8.31 -18.69 4.46
CA SER A 72 9.35 -19.39 5.23
C SER A 72 10.12 -18.49 6.19
N LEU A 73 10.16 -17.18 5.93
CA LEU A 73 10.78 -16.18 6.79
C LEU A 73 9.77 -15.51 7.74
N LEU A 74 8.55 -16.04 7.90
CA LEU A 74 7.61 -15.54 8.90
C LEU A 74 8.08 -15.99 10.29
N LYS A 75 8.48 -15.02 11.11
CA LYS A 75 8.75 -15.26 12.52
C LYS A 75 7.43 -15.25 13.30
N PRO A 76 7.28 -16.09 14.34
CA PRO A 76 6.17 -15.97 15.27
C PRO A 76 6.10 -14.55 15.84
N ALA A 77 4.89 -14.04 16.01
CA ALA A 77 4.70 -12.75 16.67
C ALA A 77 5.22 -12.85 18.13
N PRO A 78 6.07 -11.94 18.61
CA PRO A 78 6.38 -11.85 20.03
C PRO A 78 5.10 -11.63 20.85
N ALA A 79 5.10 -12.14 22.08
CA ALA A 79 3.95 -12.06 22.99
C ALA A 79 3.52 -10.62 23.29
N THR A 80 4.46 -9.67 23.24
CA THR A 80 4.21 -8.26 23.53
C THR A 80 5.00 -7.37 22.57
N TYR A 81 4.34 -6.33 22.05
CA TYR A 81 4.98 -5.25 21.29
C TYR A 81 4.92 -3.96 22.11
N SER A 82 6.09 -3.33 22.33
CA SER A 82 6.14 -2.00 22.94
C SER A 82 5.82 -0.96 21.86
N VAL A 83 4.66 -0.31 21.97
CA VAL A 83 4.21 0.75 21.05
C VAL A 83 3.81 1.98 21.84
N ASN A 84 3.95 3.16 21.24
CA ASN A 84 3.38 4.39 21.81
C ASN A 84 1.85 4.39 21.53
N PRO A 85 0.99 4.30 22.56
CA PRO A 85 -0.45 4.19 22.35
C PRO A 85 -1.07 5.43 21.67
N ALA A 86 -0.53 6.61 21.93
CA ALA A 86 -1.03 7.86 21.33
C ALA A 86 -0.75 7.90 19.83
N THR A 87 0.47 7.56 19.41
CA THR A 87 0.83 7.46 17.99
C THR A 87 0.04 6.34 17.30
N PHE A 88 -0.12 5.21 17.96
CA PHE A 88 -0.86 4.06 17.41
C PHE A 88 -2.33 4.40 17.13
N THR A 89 -3.03 4.95 18.12
CA THR A 89 -4.44 5.36 17.98
C THR A 89 -4.59 6.48 16.97
N HIS A 90 -3.71 7.49 16.99
CA HIS A 90 -3.71 8.55 15.99
C HIS A 90 -3.58 8.02 14.56
N ASN A 91 -2.64 7.11 14.30
CA ASN A 91 -2.45 6.53 12.97
C ASN A 91 -3.65 5.68 12.52
N ILE A 92 -4.36 5.03 13.45
CA ILE A 92 -5.60 4.32 13.13
C ILE A 92 -6.67 5.31 12.66
N PHE A 93 -6.87 6.41 13.39
CA PHE A 93 -7.85 7.43 13.00
C PHE A 93 -7.43 8.19 11.73
N ASP A 94 -6.14 8.42 11.54
CA ASP A 94 -5.60 9.00 10.30
C ASP A 94 -5.82 8.07 9.10
N ALA A 95 -5.89 6.75 9.29
CA ALA A 95 -6.28 5.86 8.18
C ALA A 95 -7.78 5.96 7.83
N LEU A 96 -8.65 6.43 8.74
CA LEU A 96 -10.11 6.42 8.57
C LEU A 96 -10.64 7.59 7.74
N TRP A 97 -9.96 8.74 7.66
CA TRP A 97 -10.47 9.89 6.89
C TRP A 97 -10.67 9.54 5.40
N PHE A 98 -9.86 8.62 4.87
CA PHE A 98 -10.01 8.11 3.51
C PHE A 98 -11.37 7.43 3.30
N ILE A 99 -11.85 6.62 4.24
CA ILE A 99 -13.18 6.00 4.14
C ILE A 99 -14.27 7.07 4.17
N GLY A 100 -14.13 8.05 5.09
CA GLY A 100 -15.07 9.14 5.23
C GLY A 100 -15.23 9.99 3.96
N ILE A 101 -14.13 10.28 3.25
CA ILE A 101 -14.21 11.10 2.03
C ILE A 101 -14.92 10.36 0.89
N PHE A 102 -14.72 9.05 0.77
CA PHE A 102 -15.41 8.24 -0.25
C PHE A 102 -16.91 8.17 0.01
N GLU A 103 -17.33 7.87 1.24
CA GLU A 103 -18.75 7.83 1.60
C GLU A 103 -19.41 9.21 1.47
N PHE A 104 -18.70 10.28 1.85
CA PHE A 104 -19.21 11.64 1.69
C PHE A 104 -19.45 11.99 0.21
N ILE A 105 -18.49 11.69 -0.68
CA ILE A 105 -18.64 11.95 -2.12
C ILE A 105 -19.74 11.08 -2.72
N SER A 106 -19.84 9.81 -2.32
CA SER A 106 -20.93 8.92 -2.75
C SER A 106 -22.30 9.47 -2.34
N GLY A 107 -22.45 9.91 -1.08
CA GLY A 107 -23.67 10.53 -0.59
C GLY A 107 -24.05 11.81 -1.33
N LEU A 108 -23.07 12.63 -1.74
CA LEU A 108 -23.32 13.82 -2.56
C LEU A 108 -23.79 13.48 -3.99
N HIS A 109 -23.31 12.38 -4.58
CA HIS A 109 -23.82 11.88 -5.86
C HIS A 109 -25.25 11.37 -5.70
N ASP A 110 -25.54 10.57 -4.67
CA ASP A 110 -26.87 10.02 -4.42
C ASP A 110 -27.92 11.11 -4.12
N ALA A 111 -27.49 12.20 -3.48
CA ALA A 111 -28.32 13.39 -3.24
C ALA A 111 -28.50 14.29 -4.48
N GLY A 112 -27.84 13.97 -5.61
CA GLY A 112 -27.91 14.76 -6.85
C GLY A 112 -27.17 16.10 -6.81
N ILE A 113 -26.34 16.35 -5.79
CA ILE A 113 -25.58 17.60 -5.62
C ILE A 113 -24.38 17.63 -6.56
N LEU A 114 -23.70 16.49 -6.71
CA LEU A 114 -22.56 16.36 -7.61
C LEU A 114 -23.00 15.70 -8.94
N PRO A 115 -22.75 16.32 -10.10
CA PRO A 115 -23.07 15.72 -11.38
C PRO A 115 -22.07 14.63 -11.77
N VAL A 116 -22.56 13.52 -12.32
CA VAL A 116 -21.74 12.43 -12.87
C VAL A 116 -21.41 12.73 -14.32
N TRP A 117 -20.17 13.18 -14.57
CA TRP A 117 -19.71 13.57 -15.91
C TRP A 117 -19.36 12.40 -16.83
N PHE A 118 -18.90 11.28 -16.26
CA PHE A 118 -18.49 10.10 -17.01
C PHE A 118 -19.04 8.83 -16.36
N PHE A 119 -19.86 8.09 -17.11
CA PHE A 119 -20.21 6.71 -16.77
C PHE A 119 -19.16 5.78 -17.38
N ILE A 120 -18.34 5.16 -16.54
CA ILE A 120 -17.43 4.10 -16.98
C ILE A 120 -18.19 2.78 -16.76
N PRO A 121 -18.58 2.05 -17.83
CA PRO A 121 -19.24 0.76 -17.71
C PRO A 121 -18.35 -0.31 -17.05
#